data_AF-A0A8I1X4S0-F1
#
_entry.id   AF-A0A8I1X4S0-F1
#
_cell.length_a   1.000
_cell.length_b   1.000
_cell.length_c   1.000
_cell.angle_alpha   90.00
_cell.angle_beta   90.00
_cell.angle_gamma   90.00
#
_symmetry.space_group_name_H-M   'P 1'
#
loop_
_entity.id
_entity.type
_entity.pdbx_description
1 polymer ?
#
loop_
_entity_poly.entity_id
_entity_poly.type
_entity_poly.pdbx_seq_one_letter_code
_entity_poly.pdbx_strand_id
1 'polypeptide(L)'
;MTIETTVFTFKLSNTFEEWVKMFDSPEIDAFHKTVGLTPLYRGKSLIDPKEVIVIHQAEEGVAKHVFSDPETIKNIESGGHIYSTTKITSWVSD
;
A
#
# COMPACT_ATOMS: atom_id res chain seq x y z
N MET A 1 -15.12 6.31 -15.96
CA MET A 1 -13.86 5.76 -15.40
C MET A 1 -14.26 5.01 -14.16
N THR A 2 -13.98 3.71 -14.10
CA THR A 2 -14.35 2.87 -12.97
C THR A 2 -13.31 3.05 -11.87
N ILE A 3 -13.79 3.30 -10.65
CA ILE A 3 -12.93 3.40 -9.47
C ILE A 3 -12.74 1.99 -8.90
N GLU A 4 -11.48 1.60 -8.71
CA GLU A 4 -11.09 0.34 -8.10
C GLU A 4 -10.65 0.61 -6.65
N THR A 5 -11.20 -0.16 -5.72
CA THR A 5 -10.69 -0.24 -4.35
C THR A 5 -9.81 -1.47 -4.22
N THR A 6 -8.57 -1.28 -3.80
CA THR A 6 -7.59 -2.36 -3.60
C THR A 6 -7.25 -2.50 -2.12
N VAL A 7 -7.27 -3.74 -1.63
CA VAL A 7 -6.86 -4.08 -0.27
C VAL A 7 -5.53 -4.84 -0.34
N PHE A 8 -4.51 -4.26 0.28
CA PHE A 8 -3.19 -4.84 0.44
C PHE A 8 -3.07 -5.39 1.84
N THR A 9 -2.68 -6.66 1.97
CA THR A 9 -2.22 -7.22 3.26
C THR A 9 -0.82 -7.76 3.10
N PHE A 10 0.10 -7.37 3.98
CA PHE A 10 1.52 -7.75 3.90
C PHE A 10 2.16 -7.76 5.28
N LYS A 11 3.36 -8.32 5.38
CA LYS A 11 4.17 -8.32 6.61
C LYS A 11 5.27 -7.26 6.57
N LEU A 12 5.64 -6.78 7.74
CA LEU A 12 6.75 -5.87 7.96
C LEU A 12 8.00 -6.59 8.46
N SER A 13 9.17 -6.12 8.04
CA SER A 13 10.45 -6.47 8.67
C SER A 13 10.69 -5.65 9.95
N ASN A 14 10.26 -4.39 9.96
CA ASN A 14 10.34 -3.44 11.08
C ASN A 14 9.01 -3.37 11.88
N THR A 15 8.84 -2.37 12.73
CA THR A 15 7.59 -2.18 13.50
C THR A 15 6.55 -1.39 12.70
N PHE A 16 5.27 -1.59 13.04
CA PHE A 16 4.19 -0.78 12.46
C PHE A 16 4.42 0.72 12.68
N GLU A 17 4.86 1.14 13.87
CA GLU A 17 5.10 2.55 14.20
C GLU A 17 6.22 3.18 13.37
N GLU A 18 7.27 2.44 13.05
CA GLU A 18 8.33 2.92 12.14
C GLU A 18 7.82 3.01 10.71
N TRP A 19 7.13 1.98 10.23
CA TRP A 19 6.55 1.96 8.89
C TRP A 19 5.51 3.08 8.69
N VAL A 20 4.67 3.32 9.70
CA VAL A 20 3.68 4.42 9.74
C VAL A 20 4.33 5.77 9.43
N LYS A 21 5.47 6.07 10.08
CA LYS A 21 6.14 7.37 9.92
C LYS A 21 6.61 7.61 8.48
N MET A 22 7.01 6.54 7.81
CA MET A 22 7.39 6.59 6.39
C MET A 22 6.15 6.69 5.50
N PHE A 23 5.14 5.85 5.73
CA PHE A 23 3.93 5.85 4.90
C PHE A 23 3.16 7.17 4.95
N ASP A 24 3.09 7.80 6.12
CA ASP A 24 2.43 9.11 6.32
C ASP A 24 3.36 10.31 6.04
N SER A 25 4.56 10.07 5.51
CA SER A 25 5.49 11.16 5.24
C SER A 25 4.97 12.03 4.07
N PRO A 26 5.30 13.34 4.05
CA PRO A 26 4.91 14.22 2.95
C PRO A 26 5.39 13.74 1.58
N GLU A 27 6.54 13.07 1.52
CA GLU A 27 7.12 12.52 0.29
C GLU A 27 6.26 11.38 -0.27
N ILE A 28 5.78 10.48 0.58
CA ILE A 28 4.93 9.36 0.17
C ILE A 28 3.51 9.84 -0.16
N ASP A 29 2.97 10.82 0.57
CA ASP A 29 1.71 11.49 0.21
C ASP A 29 1.80 12.16 -1.18
N ALA A 30 2.91 12.84 -1.48
CA ALA A 30 3.14 13.43 -2.80
C ALA A 30 3.28 12.36 -3.91
N PHE A 31 3.94 11.24 -3.61
CA PHE A 31 4.03 10.10 -4.52
C PHE A 31 2.64 9.54 -4.85
N HIS A 32 1.82 9.25 -3.83
CA HIS A 32 0.45 8.77 -3.99
C HIS A 32 -0.38 9.68 -4.91
N LYS A 33 -0.33 11.00 -4.68
CA LYS A 33 -1.00 11.99 -5.55
C LYS A 33 -0.48 11.97 -6.98
N THR A 34 0.82 11.85 -7.18
CA THR A 34 1.47 11.84 -8.50
C THR A 34 1.03 10.63 -9.33
N VAL A 35 0.86 9.48 -8.69
CA VAL A 35 0.45 8.24 -9.37
C VAL A 35 -1.07 8.01 -9.38
N GLY A 36 -1.87 8.97 -8.90
CA GLY A 36 -3.33 8.89 -8.89
C GLY A 36 -3.89 7.88 -7.89
N LEU A 37 -3.17 7.61 -6.81
CA LEU A 37 -3.54 6.64 -5.78
C LEU A 37 -3.93 7.37 -4.48
N THR A 38 -5.04 6.96 -3.87
CA THR A 38 -5.56 7.55 -2.63
C THR A 38 -5.64 6.49 -1.54
N PRO A 39 -4.77 6.53 -0.52
CA PRO A 39 -4.94 5.72 0.67
C PRO A 39 -6.19 6.14 1.45
N LEU A 40 -7.05 5.18 1.76
CA LEU A 40 -8.24 5.38 2.58
C LEU A 40 -8.04 4.93 4.02
N TYR A 41 -7.23 3.89 4.20
CA TYR A 41 -7.04 3.26 5.50
C TYR A 41 -5.70 2.53 5.55
N ARG A 42 -5.11 2.49 6.74
CA ARG A 42 -4.00 1.60 7.07
C ARG A 42 -4.09 1.16 8.53
N GLY A 43 -3.67 -0.05 8.83
CA GLY A 43 -3.73 -0.61 10.18
C GLY A 43 -2.84 -1.82 10.36
N LYS A 44 -2.68 -2.26 11.61
CA LYS A 44 -2.00 -3.53 11.94
C LYS A 44 -3.00 -4.57 12.45
N SER A 45 -2.69 -5.83 12.20
CA SER A 45 -3.45 -6.96 12.75
C SER A 45 -3.38 -6.98 14.27
N LEU A 46 -4.49 -7.35 14.90
CA LEU A 46 -4.55 -7.58 16.36
C LEU A 46 -3.90 -8.91 16.77
N ILE A 47 -3.65 -9.79 15.81
CA ILE A 47 -3.10 -11.13 16.04
C ILE A 47 -1.60 -11.17 15.74
N ASP A 48 -1.19 -10.63 14.59
CA ASP A 48 0.22 -10.51 14.20
C ASP A 48 0.60 -9.03 14.06
N PRO A 49 1.31 -8.44 15.04
CA PRO A 49 1.69 -7.02 14.99
C PRO A 49 2.56 -6.62 13.79
N LYS A 50 3.12 -7.60 13.05
CA LYS A 50 3.88 -7.37 11.81
C LYS A 50 2.98 -7.40 10.57
N GLU A 51 1.77 -7.91 10.64
CA GLU A 51 0.82 -7.91 9.53
C GLU A 51 0.07 -6.58 9.46
N VAL A 52 0.07 -5.99 8.26
CA VAL A 52 -0.48 -4.67 7.97
C VAL A 52 -1.52 -4.79 6.87
N ILE A 53 -2.56 -3.96 6.96
CA ILE A 53 -3.55 -3.74 5.92
C ILE A 53 -3.43 -2.30 5.41
N VAL A 54 -3.56 -2.11 4.10
CA VAL A 54 -3.75 -0.80 3.48
C VAL A 54 -4.88 -0.89 2.46
N ILE A 55 -5.79 0.07 2.47
CA ILE A 55 -6.88 0.20 1.49
C ILE A 55 -6.60 1.41 0.64
N HIS A 56 -6.54 1.23 -0.67
CA HIS A 56 -6.34 2.29 -1.66
C HIS A 56 -7.52 2.39 -2.61
N GLN A 57 -7.75 3.60 -3.12
CA GLN A 57 -8.62 3.86 -4.27
C GLN A 57 -7.83 4.53 -5.39
N ALA A 58 -8.10 4.11 -6.61
CA ALA A 58 -7.57 4.71 -7.83
C ALA A 58 -8.48 4.38 -9.02
N GLU A 59 -8.15 4.89 -10.20
CA GLU A 59 -8.73 4.36 -11.44
C GLU A 59 -8.35 2.88 -11.61
N GLU A 60 -9.23 2.09 -12.21
CA GLU A 60 -9.03 0.65 -12.41
C GLU A 60 -7.66 0.33 -13.02
N GLY A 61 -6.91 -0.55 -12.33
CA GLY A 61 -5.60 -1.02 -12.78
C GLY A 61 -4.43 -0.11 -12.40
N VAL A 62 -4.66 1.13 -11.93
CA VAL A 62 -3.59 2.04 -11.49
C VAL A 62 -2.81 1.44 -10.33
N ALA A 63 -3.49 0.96 -9.29
CA ALA A 63 -2.82 0.36 -8.13
C ALA A 63 -1.96 -0.84 -8.56
N LYS A 64 -2.51 -1.74 -9.37
CA LYS A 64 -1.76 -2.90 -9.89
C LYS A 64 -0.53 -2.48 -10.70
N HIS A 65 -0.65 -1.45 -11.54
CA HIS A 65 0.47 -0.93 -12.33
C HIS A 65 1.58 -0.36 -11.44
N VAL A 66 1.23 0.53 -10.52
CA VAL A 66 2.16 1.15 -9.56
C VAL A 66 2.90 0.08 -8.74
N PHE A 67 2.17 -0.87 -8.17
CA PHE A 67 2.79 -1.92 -7.35
C PHE A 67 3.43 -3.06 -8.16
N SER A 68 3.46 -2.98 -9.49
CA SER A 68 4.26 -3.89 -10.35
C SER A 68 5.57 -3.26 -10.81
N ASP A 69 5.76 -1.96 -10.59
CA ASP A 69 6.98 -1.24 -10.95
C ASP A 69 8.16 -1.61 -10.04
N PRO A 70 9.31 -2.07 -10.57
CA PRO A 70 10.45 -2.50 -9.76
C PRO A 70 11.03 -1.42 -8.85
N GLU A 71 11.01 -0.15 -9.29
CA GLU A 71 11.52 0.96 -8.47
C GLU A 71 10.59 1.23 -7.29
N THR A 72 9.28 1.22 -7.53
CA THR A 72 8.25 1.29 -6.48
C THR A 72 8.39 0.15 -5.49
N ILE A 73 8.56 -1.09 -5.96
CA ILE A 73 8.77 -2.28 -5.11
C ILE A 73 10.01 -2.09 -4.22
N LYS A 74 11.13 -1.63 -4.80
CA LYS A 74 12.35 -1.38 -4.04
C LYS A 74 12.15 -0.31 -2.95
N ASN A 75 11.40 0.74 -3.26
CA ASN A 75 11.13 1.83 -2.32
C ASN A 75 10.28 1.36 -1.14
N ILE A 76 9.19 0.61 -1.39
CA ILE A 76 8.36 0.08 -0.30
C ILE A 76 9.12 -0.94 0.57
N GLU A 77 9.98 -1.76 -0.03
CA GLU A 77 10.83 -2.70 0.73
C GLU A 77 11.84 -1.97 1.62
N SER A 78 12.40 -0.84 1.16
CA SER A 78 13.27 0.00 1.98
C SER A 78 12.56 0.60 3.21
N GLY A 79 11.25 0.80 3.12
CA GLY A 79 10.39 1.25 4.23
C GLY A 79 9.99 0.15 5.21
N GLY A 80 10.38 -1.11 4.94
CA GLY A 80 10.12 -2.27 5.80
C GLY A 80 8.97 -3.17 5.35
N HIS A 81 8.28 -2.87 4.24
CA HIS A 81 7.31 -3.78 3.62
C HIS A 81 8.04 -5.02 3.08
N ILE A 82 7.60 -6.24 3.42
CA ILE A 82 8.12 -7.47 2.77
C ILE A 82 7.25 -7.78 1.54
N TYR A 83 7.65 -7.29 0.35
CA TYR A 83 6.75 -7.30 -0.82
C TYR A 83 6.31 -8.70 -1.24
N SER A 84 7.17 -9.72 -1.07
CA SER A 84 6.84 -11.13 -1.35
C SER A 84 5.69 -11.71 -0.51
N THR A 85 5.32 -11.04 0.60
CA THR A 85 4.19 -11.44 1.45
C THR A 85 2.87 -10.76 1.09
N THR A 86 2.90 -9.85 0.11
CA THR A 86 1.75 -9.04 -0.26
C THR A 86 0.67 -9.89 -0.90
N LYS A 87 -0.55 -9.77 -0.37
CA LYS A 87 -1.77 -10.23 -1.02
C LYS A 87 -2.58 -9.00 -1.40
N ILE A 88 -3.05 -8.98 -2.63
CA ILE A 88 -3.84 -7.89 -3.20
C ILE A 88 -5.20 -8.46 -3.57
N THR A 89 -6.26 -7.79 -3.13
CA THR A 89 -7.62 -8.03 -3.64
C THR A 89 -8.17 -6.73 -4.21
N SER A 90 -8.91 -6.82 -5.30
CA SER A 90 -9.45 -5.70 -6.05
C SER A 90 -10.97 -5.77 -6.08
N TRP A 91 -11.62 -4.61 -5.98
CA TRP A 91 -13.06 -4.48 -5.91
C TRP A 91 -13.50 -3.28 -6.76
N VAL A 92 -14.49 -3.50 -7.62
CA VAL A 92 -15.23 -2.45 -8.34
C VAL A 92 -16.68 -2.47 -7.86
N SER A 93 -17.38 -1.34 -7.97
CA SER A 93 -18.77 -1.19 -7.52
C SER A 93 -19.81 -1.32 -8.64
N ASP A 94 -19.38 -1.69 -9.85
CA ASP A 94 -20.21 -1.77 -11.06
C ASP A 94 -21.03 -3.07 -11.14
#